data_AF-A0A1F5WSL8-F1
#
_entry.id   AF-A0A1F5WSL8-F1
#
_cell.length_a   1.000
_cell.length_b   1.000
_cell.length_c   1.000
_cell.angle_alpha   90.00
_cell.angle_beta   90.00
_cell.angle_gamma   90.00
#
_symmetry.space_group_name_H-M   'P 1'
#
loop_
_entity.id
_entity.type
_entity.pdbx_description
1 polymer ?
#
loop_
_entity_poly.entity_id
_entity_poly.type
_entity_poly.pdbx_seq_one_letter_code
_entity_poly.pdbx_strand_id
1 'polypeptide(L)'
;MQCEFIKPDGLQCGANSMDGFVYCFTHNPATQEEKEKAVLKGGLASKPRKDPVQLEPLKIQSFSDVVGLLEDTINRIRTEPITHQKANCIGFLANIIIRAREVGGLENTIEDLEKRLFGQNK
;
A
#
# COMPACT_ATOMS: atom_id res chain seq x y z
N MET A 1 19.16 -27.27 -27.27
CA MET A 1 20.59 -26.92 -27.17
C MET A 1 20.73 -25.70 -26.25
N GLN A 2 21.93 -25.42 -25.72
CA GLN A 2 22.17 -24.21 -24.91
C GLN A 2 22.61 -23.05 -25.82
N CYS A 3 22.36 -21.83 -25.37
CA CYS A 3 22.76 -20.62 -26.09
C CYS A 3 24.29 -20.51 -26.20
N GLU A 4 24.82 -20.30 -27.41
CA GLU A 4 26.27 -20.22 -27.66
C GLU A 4 26.92 -18.88 -27.28
N PHE A 5 26.15 -17.93 -26.73
CA PHE A 5 26.67 -16.61 -26.37
C PHE A 5 27.63 -16.67 -25.17
N ILE A 6 28.81 -16.07 -25.30
CA ILE A 6 29.79 -15.91 -24.22
C ILE A 6 29.61 -14.54 -23.56
N LYS A 7 29.31 -14.56 -22.26
CA LYS A 7 29.11 -13.35 -21.46
C LYS A 7 30.45 -12.63 -21.20
N PRO A 8 30.42 -11.36 -20.75
CA PRO A 8 31.64 -10.61 -20.40
C PRO A 8 32.49 -11.28 -19.29
N ASP A 9 31.89 -12.12 -18.46
CA ASP A 9 32.58 -12.92 -17.43
C ASP A 9 33.29 -14.16 -18.00
N GLY A 10 33.27 -14.35 -19.33
CA GLY A 10 33.86 -15.49 -20.03
C GLY A 10 33.02 -16.78 -19.98
N LEU A 11 31.88 -16.78 -19.30
CA LEU A 11 31.02 -17.95 -19.19
C LEU A 11 29.97 -17.99 -20.29
N GLN A 12 29.65 -19.19 -20.77
CA GLN A 12 28.54 -19.39 -21.69
C GLN A 12 27.19 -19.06 -21.02
N CYS A 13 26.26 -18.53 -21.81
CA CYS A 13 24.88 -18.32 -21.38
C CYS A 13 24.19 -19.66 -21.06
N GLY A 14 23.72 -19.82 -19.82
CA GLY A 14 23.02 -21.04 -19.38
C GLY A 14 21.57 -21.18 -19.87
N ALA A 15 21.07 -20.26 -20.70
CA ALA A 15 19.71 -20.34 -21.24
C ALA A 15 19.62 -21.31 -22.42
N ASN A 16 18.44 -21.90 -22.65
CA ASN A 16 18.19 -22.72 -23.83
C ASN A 16 18.17 -21.85 -25.10
N SER A 17 18.71 -22.40 -26.19
CA SER A 17 18.58 -21.80 -27.51
C SER A 17 17.14 -21.90 -28.02
N MET A 18 16.73 -20.97 -28.88
CA MET A 18 15.41 -21.02 -29.52
C MET A 18 15.37 -22.11 -30.60
N ASP A 19 14.17 -22.60 -30.93
CA ASP A 19 14.00 -23.61 -31.97
C ASP A 19 14.50 -23.10 -33.32
N GLY A 20 15.42 -23.83 -33.93
CA GLY A 20 16.07 -23.45 -35.19
C GLY A 20 17.20 -22.42 -35.05
N PHE A 21 17.56 -22.01 -33.84
CA PHE A 21 18.64 -21.05 -33.58
C PHE A 21 19.67 -21.58 -32.57
N VAL A 22 20.87 -21.01 -32.62
CA VAL A 22 21.96 -21.28 -31.67
C VAL A 22 21.95 -20.35 -30.45
N TYR A 23 21.12 -19.30 -30.47
CA TYR A 23 21.01 -18.32 -29.40
C TYR A 23 19.65 -18.37 -28.69
N CYS A 24 19.61 -17.94 -27.43
CA CYS A 24 18.36 -17.72 -26.69
C CYS A 24 17.69 -16.41 -27.14
N PHE A 25 16.44 -16.20 -26.75
CA PHE A 25 15.66 -14.98 -27.07
C PHE A 25 16.39 -13.66 -26.72
N THR A 26 17.21 -13.66 -25.67
CA THR A 26 17.93 -12.47 -25.21
C THR A 26 19.17 -12.13 -26.06
N HIS A 27 19.85 -13.15 -26.58
CA HIS A 27 21.12 -13.01 -27.31
C HIS A 27 20.99 -13.23 -28.82
N ASN A 28 19.83 -13.67 -29.29
CA ASN A 28 19.56 -13.85 -30.71
C ASN A 28 19.37 -12.47 -31.39
N PRO A 29 20.20 -12.09 -32.37
CA PRO A 29 20.03 -10.82 -33.09
C PRO A 29 18.68 -10.72 -33.81
N ALA A 30 18.12 -11.84 -34.27
CA ALA A 30 16.85 -11.87 -34.98
C ALA A 30 15.64 -11.47 -34.11
N THR A 31 15.74 -11.56 -32.79
CA THR A 31 14.65 -11.26 -31.85
C THR A 31 14.88 -9.97 -31.08
N GLN A 32 15.83 -9.13 -31.48
CA GLN A 32 16.19 -7.91 -30.77
C GLN A 32 15.00 -6.94 -30.62
N GLU A 33 14.27 -6.68 -31.70
CA GLU A 33 13.08 -5.81 -31.67
C GLU A 33 11.95 -6.38 -30.79
N GLU A 34 11.73 -7.70 -30.86
CA GLU A 34 10.71 -8.37 -30.05
C GLU A 34 11.06 -8.31 -28.56
N LYS A 35 12.33 -8.49 -28.23
CA LYS A 35 12.86 -8.35 -26.87
C LYS A 35 12.67 -6.93 -26.35
N GLU A 36 12.99 -5.91 -27.14
CA GLU A 36 12.78 -4.51 -26.76
C GLU A 36 11.31 -4.22 -26.44
N LYS A 37 10.40 -4.69 -27.30
CA LYS A 37 8.94 -4.60 -27.06
C LYS A 37 8.53 -5.33 -25.79
N ALA A 38 9.07 -6.52 -25.52
CA ALA A 38 8.77 -7.29 -24.32
C ALA A 38 9.28 -6.60 -23.03
N VAL A 39 10.47 -6.00 -23.06
CA VAL A 39 11.03 -5.22 -21.94
C VAL A 39 10.17 -3.98 -21.66
N LEU A 40 9.81 -3.22 -22.70
CA LEU A 40 8.92 -2.06 -22.56
C LEU A 40 7.56 -2.47 -22.00
N LYS A 41 6.95 -3.54 -22.52
CA LYS A 41 5.68 -4.08 -22.03
C LYS A 41 5.79 -4.50 -20.56
N GLY A 42 6.89 -5.14 -20.16
CA GLY A 42 7.14 -5.53 -18.78
C GLY A 42 7.31 -4.34 -17.84
N GLY A 43 8.00 -3.27 -18.28
CA GLY A 43 8.15 -2.03 -17.50
C GLY A 43 6.86 -1.22 -17.39
N LEU A 44 6.02 -1.22 -18.42
CA LEU A 44 4.71 -0.56 -18.45
C LEU A 44 3.59 -1.38 -17.80
N ALA A 45 3.82 -2.69 -17.62
CA ALA A 45 2.87 -3.53 -16.91
C ALA A 45 2.70 -3.00 -15.49
N SER A 46 1.54 -2.42 -15.23
CA SER A 46 1.16 -2.06 -13.87
C SER A 46 1.22 -3.35 -13.04
N LYS A 47 1.91 -3.31 -11.89
CA LYS A 47 1.78 -4.39 -10.90
C LYS A 47 0.28 -4.67 -10.74
N PRO A 48 -0.16 -5.94 -10.64
CA PRO A 48 -1.55 -6.23 -10.33
C PRO A 48 -1.88 -5.50 -9.03
N ARG A 49 -2.53 -4.35 -9.14
CA ARG A 49 -3.14 -3.70 -7.99
C ARG A 49 -4.29 -4.64 -7.67
N LYS A 50 -4.34 -5.13 -6.43
CA LYS A 50 -5.58 -5.70 -5.93
C LYS A 50 -6.68 -4.69 -6.29
N ASP A 51 -7.75 -5.17 -6.91
CA ASP A 51 -8.85 -4.28 -7.27
C ASP A 51 -9.22 -3.45 -6.04
N PRO A 52 -9.34 -2.12 -6.18
CA PRO A 52 -9.65 -1.28 -5.04
C PRO A 52 -10.98 -1.74 -4.45
N VAL A 53 -10.98 -2.11 -3.17
CA VAL A 53 -12.21 -2.40 -2.45
C VAL A 53 -13.00 -1.11 -2.37
N GLN A 54 -14.12 -1.05 -3.09
CA GLN A 54 -15.02 0.08 -3.01
C GLN A 54 -15.70 0.05 -1.65
N LEU A 55 -15.49 1.10 -0.85
CA LEU A 55 -16.13 1.27 0.44
C LEU A 55 -17.39 2.11 0.29
N GLU A 56 -18.41 1.76 1.04
CA GLU A 56 -19.61 2.58 1.16
C GLU A 56 -19.25 3.95 1.76
N PRO A 57 -19.89 5.04 1.33
CA PRO A 57 -19.67 6.36 1.91
C PRO A 57 -20.00 6.40 3.40
N LEU A 58 -19.02 6.75 4.23
CA LEU A 58 -19.24 7.02 5.65
C LEU A 58 -19.61 8.49 5.84
N LYS A 59 -20.80 8.75 6.39
CA LYS A 59 -21.17 10.10 6.85
C LYS A 59 -20.58 10.35 8.23
N ILE A 60 -19.75 11.37 8.35
CA ILE A 60 -19.20 11.82 9.63
C ILE A 60 -20.11 12.94 10.15
N GLN A 61 -20.80 12.71 11.26
CA GLN A 61 -21.71 13.69 11.88
C GLN A 61 -21.27 14.05 13.29
N SER A 62 -20.46 13.21 13.90
CA SER A 62 -20.01 13.33 15.27
C SER A 62 -18.54 12.96 15.39
N PHE A 63 -17.96 13.32 16.52
CA PHE A 63 -16.61 12.95 16.86
C PHE A 63 -16.41 11.44 17.00
N SER A 64 -17.40 10.73 17.55
CA SER A 64 -17.37 9.27 17.65
C SER A 64 -17.31 8.59 16.28
N ASP A 65 -17.91 9.20 15.24
CA ASP A 65 -17.82 8.68 13.87
C ASP A 65 -16.38 8.77 13.33
N VAL A 66 -15.65 9.84 13.68
CA VAL A 66 -14.23 9.99 13.33
C VAL A 66 -13.40 8.91 14.01
N VAL A 67 -13.62 8.68 15.31
CA VAL A 67 -12.91 7.61 16.04
C VAL A 67 -13.21 6.25 15.43
N GLY A 68 -14.47 5.95 15.12
CA GLY A 68 -14.87 4.71 14.46
C GLY A 68 -14.23 4.52 13.07
N LEU A 69 -14.16 5.58 12.27
CA LEU A 69 -13.46 5.56 10.98
C LEU A 69 -11.97 5.19 11.13
N LEU A 70 -11.30 5.81 12.10
CA LEU A 70 -9.87 5.58 12.34
C LEU A 70 -9.61 4.16 12.84
N GLU A 71 -10.47 3.64 13.73
CA GLU A 71 -10.41 2.26 14.22
C GLU A 71 -10.59 1.24 13.08
N ASP A 72 -11.64 1.41 12.24
CA ASP A 72 -11.87 0.56 11.07
C ASP A 72 -10.68 0.59 10.10
N THR A 73 -10.14 1.78 9.84
CA THR A 73 -8.97 1.96 8.95
C THR A 73 -7.74 1.23 9.49
N ILE A 74 -7.42 1.38 10.78
CA ILE A 74 -6.29 0.66 11.41
C ILE A 74 -6.48 -0.84 11.29
N ASN A 75 -7.69 -1.35 11.58
CA ASN A 75 -7.97 -2.78 11.51
C ASN A 75 -7.80 -3.33 10.10
N ARG A 76 -8.26 -2.61 9.07
CA ARG A 76 -8.05 -3.00 7.66
C ARG A 76 -6.57 -3.05 7.30
N ILE A 77 -5.78 -2.04 7.68
CA ILE A 77 -4.33 -2.04 7.42
C ILE A 77 -3.66 -3.26 8.07
N ARG A 78 -4.11 -3.67 9.27
CA ARG A 78 -3.59 -4.84 9.98
C ARG A 78 -3.94 -6.19 9.35
N THR A 79 -4.92 -6.25 8.44
CA THR A 79 -5.24 -7.50 7.71
C THR A 79 -4.21 -7.84 6.65
N GLU A 80 -3.34 -6.90 6.27
CA GLU A 80 -2.31 -7.11 5.28
C GLU A 80 -0.92 -7.30 5.91
N PRO A 81 0.05 -7.93 5.20
CA PRO A 81 1.43 -7.97 5.66
C PRO A 81 1.96 -6.58 6.00
N ILE A 82 2.47 -6.43 7.22
CA ILE A 82 2.94 -5.14 7.74
C ILE A 82 4.25 -4.76 7.04
N THR A 83 4.24 -3.59 6.42
CA THR A 83 5.41 -2.90 5.88
C THR A 83 5.73 -1.69 6.76
N HIS A 84 6.94 -1.12 6.64
CA HIS A 84 7.30 0.11 7.35
C HIS A 84 6.31 1.26 7.10
N GLN A 85 5.82 1.40 5.86
CA GLN A 85 4.82 2.42 5.51
C GLN A 85 3.49 2.20 6.23
N LYS A 86 3.03 0.94 6.33
CA LYS A 86 1.81 0.59 7.05
C LYS A 86 1.96 0.79 8.55
N ALA A 87 3.10 0.41 9.12
CA ALA A 87 3.40 0.63 10.53
C ALA A 87 3.38 2.13 10.88
N ASN A 88 4.01 2.97 10.05
CA ASN A 88 3.98 4.43 10.22
C ASN A 88 2.56 5.00 10.10
N CYS A 89 1.78 4.51 9.14
CA CYS A 89 0.38 4.91 8.99
C CYS A 89 -0.41 4.57 10.26
N ILE A 90 -0.30 3.34 10.79
CA ILE A 90 -0.95 2.94 12.05
C ILE A 90 -0.53 3.85 13.21
N GLY A 91 0.77 4.12 13.37
CA GLY A 91 1.27 4.98 14.44
C GLY A 91 0.73 6.42 14.35
N PHE A 92 0.61 6.95 13.12
CA PHE A 92 0.01 8.26 12.88
C PHE A 92 -1.47 8.29 13.27
N LEU A 93 -2.26 7.30 12.82
CA LEU A 93 -3.69 7.22 13.14
C LEU A 93 -3.93 7.01 14.65
N ALA A 94 -3.11 6.19 15.30
CA ALA A 94 -3.17 5.97 16.75
C ALA A 94 -2.93 7.27 17.52
N ASN A 95 -1.96 8.08 17.10
CA ASN A 95 -1.72 9.40 17.71
C ASN A 95 -2.93 10.34 17.55
N ILE A 96 -3.60 10.32 16.40
CA ILE A 96 -4.83 11.12 16.21
C ILE A 96 -5.92 10.67 17.18
N ILE A 97 -6.14 9.36 17.34
CA ILE A 97 -7.14 8.82 18.29
C ILE A 97 -6.81 9.22 19.74
N ILE A 98 -5.54 9.17 20.14
CA ILE A 98 -5.12 9.57 21.49
C ILE A 98 -5.45 11.05 21.72
N ARG A 99 -5.03 11.93 20.80
CA ARG A 99 -5.32 13.37 20.87
C ARG A 99 -6.82 13.64 20.87
N ALA A 100 -7.55 12.90 20.07
CA ALA A 100 -8.99 12.97 20.01
C ALA A 100 -9.63 12.66 21.37
N ARG A 101 -9.22 11.56 22.03
CA ARG A 101 -9.73 11.21 23.37
C ARG A 101 -9.32 12.20 24.44
N GLU A 102 -8.12 12.76 24.36
CA GLU A 102 -7.68 13.82 25.29
C GLU A 102 -8.57 15.07 25.19
N VAL A 103 -8.89 15.52 23.98
CA VAL A 103 -9.74 16.70 23.76
C VAL A 103 -11.20 16.41 24.15
N GLY A 104 -11.77 15.28 23.72
CA GLY A 104 -13.17 14.95 24.04
C GLY A 104 -13.39 14.70 25.54
N GLY A 105 -12.39 14.19 26.26
CA GLY A 105 -12.45 14.08 27.73
C GLY A 105 -12.52 15.44 28.43
N LEU A 106 -11.82 16.45 27.89
CA LEU A 106 -11.85 17.81 28.39
C LEU A 106 -13.21 18.48 28.13
N GLU A 107 -13.78 18.31 26.94
CA GLU A 107 -15.12 18.85 26.61
C GLU A 107 -16.19 18.32 27.57
N ASN A 108 -16.24 17.00 27.81
CA ASN A 108 -17.18 16.41 28.77
C ASN A 108 -16.99 16.95 30.19
N THR A 109 -15.73 17.15 30.61
CA THR A 109 -15.41 17.69 31.93
C THR A 109 -15.87 19.14 32.05
N ILE A 110 -15.67 19.94 31.01
CA ILE A 110 -16.14 21.33 30.94
C ILE A 110 -17.66 21.36 30.99
N GLU A 111 -18.35 20.54 30.21
CA GLU A 111 -19.82 20.50 30.18
C GLU A 111 -20.42 20.10 31.54
N ASP A 112 -19.79 19.14 32.23
CA ASP A 112 -20.16 18.75 33.59
C ASP A 112 -19.91 19.87 34.61
N LEU A 113 -18.80 20.60 34.49
CA LEU A 113 -18.50 21.75 35.33
C LEU A 113 -19.48 22.90 35.08
N GLU A 114 -19.81 23.19 33.83
CA GLU A 114 -20.79 24.19 33.44
C GLU A 114 -22.17 23.84 33.99
N LYS A 115 -22.61 22.57 33.88
CA LYS A 115 -23.86 22.10 34.49
C LYS A 115 -23.88 22.29 36.01
N ARG A 116 -22.77 22.05 36.70
CA ARG A 116 -22.68 22.21 38.17
C ARG A 116 -22.65 23.67 38.60
N LEU A 117 -21.95 24.54 37.86
CA LEU A 117 -21.76 25.95 38.21
C LEU A 117 -22.96 26.82 37.78
N PHE A 118 -23.53 26.54 36.61
CA PHE A 118 -24.59 27.37 36.01
C PHE A 118 -25.97 26.70 36.04
N GLY A 119 -26.05 25.39 36.26
CA GLY A 119 -27.32 24.65 36.39
C GLY A 119 -27.98 24.74 37.77
N GLN A 120 -27.32 25.30 38.79
CA GLN A 120 -27.89 25.48 40.14
C GLN A 120 -28.71 26.79 40.31
N ASN A 121 -28.78 27.64 39.28
CA ASN A 121 -29.50 28.94 39.33
C ASN A 121 -30.85 28.93 38.59
N LYS A 122 -31.62 27.85 38.72
CA LYS A 122 -33.01 27.79 38.25
C LYS A 122 -33.95 27.29 39.32
#